data_AF-A0AAE0DKG5-F1
#
_entry.id   AF-A0AAE0DKG5-F1
#
_cell.length_a   1.000
_cell.length_b   1.000
_cell.length_c   1.000
_cell.angle_alpha   90.00
_cell.angle_beta   90.00
_cell.angle_gamma   90.00
#
_symmetry.space_group_name_H-M   'P 1'
#
loop_
_entity.id
_entity.type
_entity.pdbx_description
1 polymer ?
#
loop_
_entity_poly.entity_id
_entity_poly.type
_entity_poly.pdbx_seq_one_letter_code
_entity_poly.pdbx_strand_id
1 'polypeptide(L)'
;MPQSTVFLIGLSGPAAAGKTTLPHILTHIFCPHVSLILHGDDFCKEFDQIPTVNGYLDADGPAGVDFMRMGEVLDYVKVQGTTPEGFNSWQADVFPGQDTRALRMMDSNMLEDLREQVRASRVFEDEVEGKRLVIVEGFLLYNIPDIRKRLDTRLFVK
;
A
#
# COMPACT_ATOMS: atom_id res chain seq x y z
N MET A 1 15.83 17.99 -11.09
CA MET A 1 14.92 17.93 -9.93
C MET A 1 15.58 17.04 -8.88
N PRO A 2 15.54 17.36 -7.59
CA PRO A 2 16.06 16.44 -6.58
C PRO A 2 15.33 15.10 -6.73
N GLN A 3 16.08 14.01 -6.75
CA GLN A 3 15.54 12.67 -6.85
C GLN A 3 14.67 12.42 -5.62
N SER A 4 13.38 12.15 -5.82
CA SER A 4 12.46 11.80 -4.74
C SER A 4 13.04 10.65 -3.93
N THR A 5 13.20 10.84 -2.63
CA THR A 5 13.61 9.77 -1.70
C THR A 5 12.47 8.79 -1.40
N VAL A 6 11.25 9.06 -1.89
CA VAL A 6 10.09 8.19 -1.73
C VAL A 6 10.06 7.12 -2.83
N PHE A 7 9.85 5.87 -2.43
CA PHE A 7 9.72 4.70 -3.30
C PHE A 7 8.35 4.03 -3.05
N LEU A 8 7.49 4.05 -4.07
CA LEU A 8 6.12 3.54 -4.05
C LEU A 8 6.10 2.07 -4.49
N ILE A 9 5.67 1.21 -3.58
CA ILE A 9 5.57 -0.23 -3.76
C ILE A 9 4.10 -0.60 -3.93
N GLY A 10 3.71 -1.05 -5.12
CA GLY A 10 2.40 -1.64 -5.34
C GLY A 10 2.31 -3.05 -4.78
N LEU A 11 1.23 -3.35 -4.05
CA LEU A 11 0.82 -4.69 -3.65
C LEU A 11 -0.61 -4.96 -4.14
N SER A 12 -0.75 -5.72 -5.23
CA SER A 12 -2.06 -6.06 -5.80
C SER A 12 -2.36 -7.55 -5.74
N GLY A 13 -3.62 -7.94 -5.96
CA GLY A 13 -4.08 -9.31 -5.74
C GLY A 13 -5.58 -9.40 -5.41
N PRO A 14 -6.19 -10.59 -5.49
CA PRO A 14 -7.61 -10.77 -5.21
C PRO A 14 -7.95 -10.47 -3.74
N ALA A 15 -9.23 -10.28 -3.45
CA ALA A 15 -9.71 -10.17 -2.07
C ALA A 15 -9.22 -11.36 -1.22
N ALA A 16 -8.93 -11.11 0.06
CA ALA A 16 -8.42 -12.11 1.01
C ALA A 16 -7.05 -12.77 0.68
N ALA A 17 -6.31 -12.30 -0.33
CA ALA A 17 -4.95 -12.80 -0.63
C ALA A 17 -3.87 -12.41 0.42
N GLY A 18 -4.21 -11.66 1.46
CA GLY A 18 -3.25 -11.17 2.45
C GLY A 18 -2.57 -9.84 2.09
N LYS A 19 -3.13 -9.08 1.13
CA LYS A 19 -2.64 -7.75 0.72
C LYS A 19 -2.59 -6.72 1.83
N THR A 20 -3.44 -6.86 2.84
CA THR A 20 -3.45 -5.96 4.00
C THR A 20 -2.47 -6.45 5.06
N THR A 21 -2.34 -7.77 5.26
CA THR A 21 -1.43 -8.39 6.24
C THR A 21 0.04 -8.22 5.87
N LEU A 22 0.40 -8.47 4.61
CA LEU A 22 1.78 -8.40 4.14
C LEU A 22 2.44 -7.02 4.33
N PRO A 23 1.82 -5.87 3.94
CA PRO A 23 2.38 -4.54 4.20
C PRO A 23 2.75 -4.32 5.66
N HIS A 24 1.87 -4.72 6.58
CA HIS A 24 2.12 -4.55 8.02
C HIS A 24 3.34 -5.36 8.47
N ILE A 25 3.49 -6.61 8.00
CA ILE A 25 4.69 -7.42 8.26
C ILE A 25 5.94 -6.74 7.66
N LEU A 26 5.85 -6.22 6.43
CA LEU A 26 6.95 -5.53 5.77
C LEU A 26 7.38 -4.28 6.53
N THR A 27 6.46 -3.56 7.19
CA THR A 27 6.81 -2.44 8.08
C THR A 27 7.77 -2.86 9.19
N HIS A 28 7.61 -4.07 9.72
CA HIS A 28 8.49 -4.58 10.77
C HIS A 28 9.82 -5.13 10.25
N ILE A 29 9.86 -5.67 9.03
CA ILE A 29 11.07 -6.20 8.40
C ILE A 29 11.97 -5.06 7.91
N PHE A 30 11.38 -4.08 7.22
CA PHE A 30 12.08 -2.94 6.61
C PHE A 30 12.08 -1.70 7.52
N CYS A 31 11.86 -1.86 8.83
CA CYS A 31 11.89 -0.76 9.80
C CYS A 31 13.28 -0.09 9.83
N PRO A 32 13.38 1.26 9.78
CA PRO A 32 12.31 2.25 9.85
C PRO A 32 11.86 2.82 8.49
N HIS A 33 12.19 2.17 7.37
CA HIS A 33 12.05 2.75 6.03
C HIS A 33 10.61 2.75 5.51
N VAL A 34 9.81 1.74 5.83
CA VAL A 34 8.37 1.73 5.51
C VAL A 34 7.66 2.69 6.43
N SER A 35 7.18 3.79 5.85
CA SER A 35 6.64 4.93 6.58
C SER A 35 5.13 5.09 6.49
N LEU A 36 4.52 4.48 5.48
CA LEU A 36 3.12 4.67 5.12
C LEU A 36 2.61 3.45 4.36
N ILE A 37 1.38 3.05 4.68
CA ILE A 37 0.58 2.12 3.90
C ILE A 37 -0.65 2.89 3.42
N LEU A 38 -0.88 2.93 2.11
CA LEU A 38 -2.08 3.45 1.48
C LEU A 38 -2.98 2.27 1.10
N HIS A 39 -4.20 2.27 1.61
CA HIS A 39 -5.18 1.24 1.32
C HIS A 39 -6.05 1.65 0.13
N GLY A 40 -6.20 0.77 -0.85
CA GLY A 40 -7.04 1.01 -2.02
C GLY A 40 -8.49 1.29 -1.65
N ASP A 41 -8.95 0.70 -0.56
CA ASP A 41 -10.30 0.85 -0.02
C ASP A 41 -10.58 2.28 0.49
N ASP A 42 -9.56 3.06 0.84
CA ASP A 42 -9.69 4.48 1.21
C ASP A 42 -10.12 5.38 0.03
N PHE A 43 -10.09 4.81 -1.18
CA PHE A 43 -10.48 5.46 -2.43
C PHE A 43 -11.79 4.89 -2.99
N CYS A 44 -12.53 4.08 -2.23
CA CYS A 44 -13.90 3.75 -2.59
C CYS A 44 -14.74 5.03 -2.67
N LYS A 45 -15.60 5.12 -3.67
CA LYS A 45 -16.52 6.25 -3.81
C LYS A 45 -17.58 6.22 -2.72
N GLU A 46 -18.20 7.37 -2.49
CA GLU A 46 -19.35 7.48 -1.60
C GLU A 46 -20.53 6.64 -2.11
N PHE A 47 -21.39 6.22 -1.18
CA PHE A 47 -22.47 5.25 -1.44
C PHE A 47 -23.37 5.64 -2.62
N ASP A 48 -23.67 6.93 -2.78
CA ASP A 48 -24.52 7.46 -3.86
C ASP A 48 -23.81 7.56 -5.22
N GLN A 49 -22.49 7.40 -5.25
CA GLN A 49 -21.65 7.43 -6.44
C GLN A 49 -21.22 6.03 -6.91
N ILE A 50 -21.45 4.99 -6.10
CA ILE A 50 -21.16 3.59 -6.47
C ILE A 50 -22.15 3.15 -7.56
N PRO A 51 -21.66 2.60 -8.68
CA PRO A 51 -22.53 2.17 -9.77
C PRO A 51 -23.30 0.89 -9.42
N THR A 52 -24.48 0.74 -10.00
CA THR A 52 -25.22 -0.53 -9.97
C THR A 52 -24.91 -1.33 -11.23
N VAL A 53 -24.38 -2.54 -11.07
CA VAL A 53 -24.12 -3.50 -12.14
C VAL A 53 -24.95 -4.76 -11.87
N ASN A 54 -25.74 -5.19 -12.86
CA ASN A 54 -26.62 -6.36 -12.75
C ASN A 54 -27.57 -6.35 -11.52
N GLY A 55 -27.98 -5.16 -11.08
CA GLY A 55 -28.88 -5.00 -9.92
C GLY A 55 -28.18 -4.92 -8.56
N TYR A 56 -26.85 -4.95 -8.52
CA TYR A 56 -26.05 -4.85 -7.29
C TYR A 56 -25.12 -3.64 -7.32
N LEU A 57 -24.88 -3.03 -6.16
CA LEU A 57 -23.84 -2.01 -6.03
C LEU A 57 -22.46 -2.66 -6.23
N ASP A 58 -21.67 -2.10 -7.14
CA ASP A 58 -20.36 -2.62 -7.52
C ASP A 58 -19.24 -1.68 -7.03
N ALA A 59 -18.99 -1.73 -5.72
CA ALA A 59 -17.93 -0.96 -5.08
C ALA A 59 -16.52 -1.45 -5.50
N ASP A 60 -16.40 -2.75 -5.75
CA ASP A 60 -15.16 -3.42 -6.15
C ASP A 60 -14.91 -3.32 -7.67
N GLY A 61 -15.84 -2.75 -8.43
CA GLY A 61 -15.66 -2.48 -9.85
C GLY A 61 -14.72 -1.31 -10.09
N PRO A 62 -14.07 -1.20 -11.27
CA PRO A 62 -13.26 -0.04 -11.61
C PRO A 62 -14.00 1.30 -11.52
N ALA A 63 -15.33 1.28 -11.65
CA ALA A 63 -16.17 2.47 -11.54
C ALA A 63 -16.57 2.81 -10.09
N GLY A 64 -16.42 1.88 -9.14
CA GLY A 64 -16.67 2.09 -7.70
C GLY A 64 -15.49 2.75 -6.97
N VAL A 65 -14.30 2.76 -7.57
CA VAL A 65 -13.08 3.36 -7.00
C VAL A 65 -12.75 4.70 -7.66
N ASP A 66 -12.36 5.69 -6.86
CA ASP A 66 -11.86 6.99 -7.31
C ASP A 66 -10.35 6.94 -7.60
N PHE A 67 -10.01 6.42 -8.78
CA PHE A 67 -8.62 6.37 -9.24
C PHE A 67 -8.02 7.74 -9.57
N MET A 68 -8.85 8.77 -9.81
CA MET A 68 -8.35 10.13 -10.00
C MET A 68 -7.79 10.65 -8.68
N ARG A 69 -8.58 10.58 -7.59
CA ARG A 69 -8.13 10.93 -6.23
C ARG A 69 -6.95 10.07 -5.79
N MET A 70 -6.94 8.78 -6.11
CA MET A 70 -5.78 7.91 -5.83
C MET A 70 -4.53 8.42 -6.54
N GLY A 71 -4.60 8.76 -7.83
CA GLY A 71 -3.47 9.32 -8.58
C GLY A 71 -2.92 10.60 -7.96
N GLU A 72 -3.81 11.52 -7.56
CA GLU A 72 -3.45 12.79 -6.91
C GLU A 72 -2.74 12.57 -5.56
N VAL A 73 -3.26 11.66 -4.73
CA VAL A 73 -2.62 11.30 -3.45
C VAL A 73 -1.26 10.64 -3.68
N LEU A 74 -1.14 9.75 -4.68
CA LEU A 74 0.15 9.13 -5.00
C LEU A 74 1.19 10.16 -5.48
N ASP A 75 0.78 11.12 -6.31
CA ASP A 75 1.67 12.20 -6.78
C ASP A 75 2.12 13.08 -5.60
N TYR A 76 1.20 13.43 -4.70
CA TYR A 76 1.52 14.19 -3.48
C TYR A 76 2.49 13.41 -2.58
N VAL A 77 2.20 12.13 -2.32
CA VAL A 77 3.03 11.27 -1.47
C VAL A 77 4.40 11.05 -2.09
N LYS A 78 4.53 10.95 -3.41
CA LYS A 78 5.83 10.84 -4.08
C LYS A 78 6.70 12.06 -3.82
N VAL A 79 6.11 13.26 -3.70
CA VAL A 79 6.86 14.50 -3.47
C VAL A 79 7.10 14.77 -1.97
N GLN A 80 6.08 14.61 -1.14
CA GLN A 80 6.09 15.00 0.28
C GLN A 80 6.47 13.84 1.22
N GLY A 81 6.27 12.61 0.76
CA GLY A 81 6.46 11.40 1.55
C GLY A 81 5.44 11.22 2.68
N THR A 82 4.37 12.01 2.72
CA THR A 82 3.24 11.90 3.64
C THR A 82 1.94 12.08 2.87
N THR A 83 0.81 11.76 3.49
CA THR A 83 -0.50 12.03 2.89
C THR A 83 -0.82 13.53 2.88
N PRO A 84 -1.71 13.99 1.99
CA PRO A 84 -2.25 15.35 2.02
C PRO A 84 -2.96 15.66 3.34
N GLU A 85 -3.04 16.94 3.71
CA GLU A 85 -3.85 17.40 4.83
C GLU A 85 -5.32 16.99 4.63
N GLY A 86 -5.95 16.46 5.69
CA GLY A 86 -7.33 15.99 5.66
C GLY A 86 -7.54 14.60 5.05
N PHE A 87 -6.47 13.91 4.61
CA PHE A 87 -6.58 12.50 4.23
C PHE A 87 -6.86 11.64 5.46
N ASN A 88 -8.00 10.94 5.46
CA ASN A 88 -8.39 9.97 6.47
C ASN A 88 -8.41 8.57 5.85
N SER A 89 -7.85 7.59 6.55
CA SER A 89 -7.88 6.19 6.13
C SER A 89 -9.05 5.47 6.79
N TRP A 90 -10.10 5.24 6.01
CA TRP A 90 -11.26 4.45 6.44
C TRP A 90 -10.82 3.04 6.88
N GLN A 91 -9.89 2.43 6.14
CA GLN A 91 -9.37 1.09 6.44
C GLN A 91 -8.67 1.06 7.81
N ALA A 92 -7.86 2.07 8.12
CA ALA A 92 -7.20 2.15 9.43
C ALA A 92 -8.21 2.42 10.56
N ASP A 93 -9.22 3.26 10.32
CA ASP A 93 -10.23 3.64 11.30
C ASP A 93 -11.18 2.49 11.64
N VAL A 94 -11.68 1.77 10.63
CA VAL A 94 -12.65 0.68 10.81
C VAL A 94 -11.99 -0.60 11.31
N PHE A 95 -10.74 -0.84 10.92
CA PHE A 95 -10.00 -2.04 11.30
C PHE A 95 -8.72 -1.67 12.08
N PRO A 96 -8.82 -1.20 13.33
CA PRO A 96 -7.64 -0.89 14.12
C PRO A 96 -6.85 -2.15 14.51
N GLY A 97 -5.54 -1.99 14.73
CA GLY A 97 -4.66 -3.06 15.21
C GLY A 97 -4.30 -4.12 14.16
N GLN A 98 -4.42 -3.80 12.87
CA GLN A 98 -4.01 -4.69 11.78
C GLN A 98 -2.53 -5.06 11.84
N ASP A 99 -1.68 -4.12 12.27
CA ASP A 99 -0.25 -4.31 12.53
C ASP A 99 -0.01 -5.43 13.56
N THR A 100 -0.68 -5.33 14.71
CA THR A 100 -0.59 -6.30 15.80
C THR A 100 -1.15 -7.65 15.36
N ARG A 101 -2.23 -7.67 14.58
CA ARG A 101 -2.80 -8.91 14.04
C ARG A 101 -1.84 -9.59 13.06
N ALA A 102 -1.20 -8.82 12.18
CA ALA A 102 -0.25 -9.33 11.21
C ALA A 102 0.98 -9.95 11.90
N LEU A 103 1.50 -9.31 12.94
CA LEU A 103 2.61 -9.84 13.73
C LEU A 103 2.29 -11.16 14.45
N ARG A 104 1.05 -11.36 14.90
CA ARG A 104 0.63 -12.64 15.53
C ARG A 104 0.67 -13.82 14.57
N MET A 105 0.73 -13.58 13.26
CA MET A 105 0.83 -14.62 12.24
C MET A 105 2.29 -15.02 11.97
N MET A 106 3.26 -14.30 12.54
CA MET A 106 4.68 -14.51 12.34
C MET A 106 5.31 -15.15 13.58
N ASP A 107 6.20 -16.12 13.36
CA ASP A 107 7.13 -16.55 14.40
C ASP A 107 8.16 -15.44 14.67
N SER A 108 8.47 -15.21 15.94
CA SER A 108 9.37 -14.10 16.34
C SER A 108 10.80 -14.32 15.86
N ASN A 109 11.29 -15.56 15.82
CA ASN A 109 12.64 -15.85 15.35
C ASN A 109 12.70 -15.66 13.84
N MET A 110 11.69 -16.14 13.10
CA MET A 110 11.58 -15.90 11.66
C MET A 110 11.56 -14.40 11.33
N LEU A 111 10.85 -13.57 12.11
CA LEU A 111 10.83 -12.12 11.88
C LEU A 111 12.21 -11.49 12.09
N GLU A 112 12.95 -11.90 13.12
CA GLU A 112 14.29 -11.38 13.37
C GLU A 112 15.30 -11.86 12.32
N ASP A 113 15.23 -13.13 11.92
CA ASP A 113 16.04 -13.68 10.83
C ASP A 113 15.83 -12.88 9.53
N LEU A 114 14.58 -12.52 9.20
CA LEU A 114 14.27 -11.70 8.02
C LEU A 114 14.82 -10.27 8.14
N ARG A 115 14.79 -9.67 9.34
CA ARG A 115 15.40 -8.35 9.58
C ARG A 115 16.90 -8.39 9.39
N GLU A 116 17.57 -9.41 9.93
CA GLU A 116 19.01 -9.58 9.77
C GLU A 116 19.38 -9.79 8.30
N GLN A 117 18.62 -10.60 7.57
CA GLN A 117 18.82 -10.80 6.12
C GLN A 117 18.68 -9.51 5.33
N VAL A 118 17.68 -8.67 5.65
CA VAL A 118 17.49 -7.37 4.98
C VAL A 118 18.63 -6.42 5.31
N ARG A 119 19.03 -6.30 6.58
CA ARG A 119 20.16 -5.44 7.01
C ARG A 119 21.50 -5.86 6.41
N ALA A 120 21.72 -7.17 6.22
CA ALA A 120 22.93 -7.70 5.62
C ALA A 120 22.91 -7.65 4.08
N SER A 121 21.78 -7.28 3.47
CA SER A 121 21.63 -7.25 2.02
C SER A 121 22.28 -6.01 1.41
N ARG A 122 23.23 -6.22 0.49
CA ARG A 122 23.81 -5.14 -0.32
C ARG A 122 22.76 -4.40 -1.14
N VAL A 123 21.71 -5.10 -1.59
CA VAL A 123 20.60 -4.48 -2.33
C VAL A 123 19.87 -3.48 -1.44
N PHE A 124 19.72 -3.78 -0.14
CA PHE A 124 19.09 -2.85 0.79
C PHE A 124 19.97 -1.60 0.98
N GLU A 125 21.28 -1.78 1.18
CA GLU A 125 22.24 -0.68 1.29
C GLU A 125 22.24 0.23 0.05
N ASP A 126 22.24 -0.35 -1.15
CA ASP A 126 22.32 0.39 -2.41
C ASP A 126 20.98 1.04 -2.81
N GLU A 127 19.85 0.37 -2.56
CA GLU A 127 18.55 0.74 -3.14
C GLU A 127 17.49 1.20 -2.15
N VAL A 128 17.65 0.96 -0.85
CA VAL A 128 16.62 1.25 0.16
C VAL A 128 17.13 2.19 1.26
N GLU A 129 18.40 2.09 1.62
CA GLU A 129 19.00 2.95 2.64
C GLU A 129 18.81 4.44 2.30
N GLY A 130 18.40 5.23 3.28
CA GLY A 130 18.05 6.65 3.08
C GLY A 130 16.78 6.94 2.26
N LYS A 131 16.09 5.92 1.73
CA LYS A 131 14.79 6.07 1.05
C LYS A 131 13.63 5.82 2.01
N ARG A 132 12.50 6.48 1.72
CA ARG A 132 11.21 6.28 2.36
C ARG A 132 10.38 5.33 1.52
N LEU A 133 10.07 4.16 2.05
CA LEU A 133 9.18 3.20 1.40
C LEU A 133 7.73 3.54 1.74
N VAL A 134 6.88 3.55 0.72
CA VAL A 134 5.43 3.68 0.84
C VAL A 134 4.79 2.52 0.13
N ILE A 135 3.95 1.78 0.84
CA ILE A 135 3.24 0.63 0.27
C ILE A 135 1.84 1.07 -0.14
N VAL A 136 1.45 0.77 -1.37
CA VAL A 136 0.11 1.01 -1.91
C VAL A 136 -0.51 -0.36 -2.14
N GLU A 137 -1.52 -0.72 -1.36
CA GLU A 137 -2.16 -2.04 -1.45
C GLU A 137 -3.59 -1.93 -1.96
N GLY A 138 -4.02 -2.85 -2.83
CA GLY A 138 -5.37 -2.82 -3.41
C GLY A 138 -5.57 -3.77 -4.57
N PHE A 139 -6.81 -4.13 -4.88
CA PHE A 139 -7.11 -5.25 -5.78
C PHE A 139 -7.09 -4.90 -7.30
N LEU A 140 -7.16 -3.62 -7.69
CA LEU A 140 -7.17 -3.17 -9.10
C LEU A 140 -5.97 -2.30 -9.52
N LEU A 141 -4.95 -2.15 -8.67
CA LEU A 141 -3.84 -1.19 -8.89
C LEU A 141 -3.17 -1.33 -10.27
N TYR A 142 -3.06 -2.56 -10.78
CA TYR A 142 -2.36 -2.83 -12.05
C TYR A 142 -3.28 -2.81 -13.28
N ASN A 143 -4.59 -2.80 -13.05
CA ASN A 143 -5.59 -2.72 -14.09
C ASN A 143 -5.77 -1.29 -14.59
N ILE A 144 -5.42 -0.30 -13.77
CA ILE A 144 -5.49 1.12 -14.11
C ILE A 144 -4.10 1.58 -14.55
N PRO A 145 -3.87 1.84 -15.86
CA PRO A 145 -2.54 2.20 -16.37
C PRO A 145 -1.95 3.44 -15.70
N ASP A 146 -2.82 4.40 -15.34
CA ASP A 146 -2.45 5.67 -14.72
C ASP A 146 -1.93 5.50 -13.29
N ILE A 147 -2.51 4.57 -12.52
CA ILE A 147 -1.99 4.20 -11.20
C ILE A 147 -0.72 3.37 -11.35
N ARG A 148 -0.75 2.38 -12.24
CA ARG A 148 0.36 1.45 -12.46
C ARG A 148 1.68 2.14 -12.82
N LYS A 149 1.64 3.25 -13.57
CA LYS A 149 2.86 4.00 -13.97
C LYS A 149 3.48 4.82 -12.82
N ARG A 150 2.74 5.07 -11.74
CA ARG A 150 3.23 5.83 -10.56
C ARG A 150 3.98 4.97 -9.56
N LEU A 151 3.84 3.64 -9.66
CA LEU A 151 4.47 2.68 -8.76
C LEU A 151 5.88 2.34 -9.26
N ASP A 152 6.86 2.41 -8.38
CA ASP A 152 8.26 2.10 -8.72
C ASP A 152 8.50 0.59 -8.81
N THR A 153 7.84 -0.17 -7.93
CA THR A 153 7.80 -1.64 -8.01
C THR A 153 6.39 -2.17 -7.79
N ARG A 154 6.15 -3.40 -8.24
CA ARG A 154 4.81 -4.00 -8.29
C ARG A 154 4.91 -5.47 -7.92
N LEU A 155 4.30 -5.85 -6.81
CA LEU A 155 4.19 -7.24 -6.38
C LEU A 155 2.73 -7.70 -6.50
N PHE A 156 2.52 -8.94 -6.89
CA PHE A 156 1.19 -9.53 -6.97
C PHE A 156 1.10 -10.67 -5.94
N VAL A 157 0.21 -10.53 -4.97
CA VAL A 157 -0.06 -11.52 -3.94
C VAL A 157 -1.12 -12.48 -4.47
N LYS A 158 -0.84 -13.78 -4.42
CA LYS A 158 -1.68 -14.84 -4.99
C LYS A 158 -2.47 -15.55 -3.90
#